data_AF-A0A2C9D2W1-F1
#
_entry.id   AF-A0A2C9D2W1-F1
#
_cell.length_a   1.000
_cell.length_b   1.000
_cell.length_c   1.000
_cell.angle_alpha   90.00
_cell.angle_beta   90.00
_cell.angle_gamma   90.00
#
_symmetry.space_group_name_H-M   'P 1'
#
loop_
_entity.id
_entity.type
_entity.pdbx_description
1 polymer ?
#
loop_
_entity_poly.entity_id
_entity_poly.type
_entity_poly.pdbx_seq_one_letter_code
_entity_poly.pdbx_strand_id
1 'polypeptide(L)'
;MPRLDFAACINDVCPISGRPVSPDALALYRGEVVGFETTGHRDQFLAAILMFESARITPRSQVRPHVPIRRNDIPVPSVLMDPGFQECRLAGC
;
A
#
# COMPACT_ATOMS: atom_id res chain seq x y z
N MET A 1 -26.86 -6.27 0.98
CA MET A 1 -25.43 -6.31 0.59
C MET A 1 -25.27 -5.46 -0.66
N PRO A 2 -24.66 -4.26 -0.58
CA PRO A 2 -24.40 -3.48 -1.78
C PRO A 2 -23.43 -4.26 -2.69
N ARG A 3 -23.84 -4.46 -3.93
CA ARG A 3 -23.03 -5.13 -4.96
C ARG A 3 -22.06 -4.11 -5.55
N LEU A 4 -20.80 -4.49 -5.70
CA LEU A 4 -19.85 -3.68 -6.48
C LEU A 4 -20.27 -3.77 -7.95
N ASP A 5 -20.95 -2.74 -8.42
CA ASP A 5 -21.41 -2.60 -9.79
C ASP A 5 -20.75 -1.36 -10.40
N PHE A 6 -20.18 -1.54 -11.59
CA PHE A 6 -19.55 -0.46 -12.33
C PHE A 6 -20.57 0.63 -12.68
N ALA A 7 -21.80 0.26 -13.00
CA ALA A 7 -22.87 1.22 -13.32
C ALA A 7 -23.30 2.06 -12.09
N ALA A 8 -22.98 1.60 -10.88
CA ALA A 8 -23.26 2.32 -9.64
C ALA A 8 -22.09 3.22 -9.19
N CYS A 9 -21.01 3.33 -9.98
CA CYS A 9 -19.90 4.20 -9.63
C CYS A 9 -20.34 5.66 -9.57
N ILE A 10 -20.04 6.32 -8.47
CA ILE A 10 -20.32 7.75 -8.29
C ILE A 10 -19.38 8.65 -9.11
N ASN A 11 -18.38 8.07 -9.78
CA ASN A 11 -17.34 8.77 -10.51
C ASN A 11 -16.97 8.06 -11.82
N ASP A 12 -16.76 8.87 -12.87
CA ASP A 12 -16.31 8.39 -14.19
C ASP A 12 -14.77 8.31 -14.31
N VAL A 13 -14.07 9.05 -13.44
CA VAL A 13 -12.63 9.24 -13.50
C VAL A 13 -12.00 8.90 -12.16
N CYS A 14 -10.85 8.22 -12.19
CA CYS A 14 -10.09 7.82 -11.02
C CYS A 14 -9.61 9.05 -10.23
N PRO A 15 -9.89 9.13 -8.93
CA PRO A 15 -9.53 10.28 -8.10
C PRO A 15 -8.02 10.42 -7.86
N ILE A 16 -7.23 9.37 -8.14
CA ILE A 16 -5.77 9.39 -7.96
C ILE A 16 -5.05 9.78 -9.26
N SER A 17 -5.38 9.12 -10.38
CA SER A 17 -4.66 9.33 -11.65
C SER A 17 -5.33 10.29 -12.62
N GLY A 18 -6.62 10.57 -12.47
CA GLY A 18 -7.39 11.34 -13.45
C GLY A 18 -7.72 10.58 -14.74
N ARG A 19 -7.49 9.27 -14.79
CA ARG A 19 -7.84 8.40 -15.94
C ARG A 19 -9.19 7.70 -15.75
N PRO A 20 -9.87 7.22 -16.80
CA PRO A 20 -11.15 6.52 -16.68
C PRO A 20 -11.12 5.36 -15.71
N VAL A 21 -12.24 5.13 -15.02
CA VAL A 21 -12.38 4.02 -14.07
C VAL A 21 -12.48 2.66 -14.79
N SER A 22 -12.02 1.61 -14.10
CA SER A 22 -12.08 0.22 -14.56
C SER A 22 -13.11 -0.58 -13.74
N PRO A 23 -13.89 -1.49 -14.37
CA PRO A 23 -14.83 -2.35 -13.67
C PRO A 23 -14.18 -3.32 -12.69
N ASP A 24 -12.87 -3.59 -12.83
CA ASP A 24 -12.13 -4.50 -11.95
C ASP A 24 -11.57 -3.82 -10.69
N ALA A 25 -11.62 -2.49 -10.63
CA ALA A 25 -11.00 -1.70 -9.58
C ALA A 25 -12.03 -0.84 -8.86
N LEU A 26 -13.00 -1.50 -8.21
CA LEU A 26 -14.09 -0.87 -7.46
C LEU A 26 -13.91 -1.05 -5.94
N ALA A 27 -14.36 -0.06 -5.17
CA ALA A 27 -14.47 -0.15 -3.72
C ALA A 27 -15.80 0.44 -3.22
N LEU A 28 -16.29 -0.09 -2.10
CA LEU A 28 -17.40 0.52 -1.37
C LEU A 28 -16.86 1.52 -0.35
N TYR A 29 -17.31 2.77 -0.43
CA TYR A 29 -16.95 3.83 0.49
C TYR A 29 -18.21 4.53 1.01
N ARG A 30 -18.46 4.44 2.33
CA ARG A 30 -19.63 5.05 2.99
C ARG A 30 -20.98 4.71 2.34
N GLY A 31 -21.10 3.51 1.79
CA GLY A 31 -22.33 3.02 1.13
C GLY A 31 -22.37 3.24 -0.38
N GLU A 32 -21.43 4.02 -0.93
CA GLU A 32 -21.33 4.33 -2.36
C GLU A 32 -20.25 3.51 -3.04
N VAL A 33 -20.40 3.23 -4.34
CA VAL A 33 -19.37 2.56 -5.14
C VAL A 33 -18.45 3.61 -5.77
N VAL A 34 -17.15 3.48 -5.55
CA VAL A 34 -16.11 4.34 -6.11
C VAL A 34 -15.23 3.52 -7.05
N GLY A 35 -15.04 4.04 -8.26
CA GLY A 35 -14.20 3.43 -9.29
C GLY A 35 -12.78 3.96 -9.32
N PHE A 36 -11.83 3.10 -9.67
CA PHE A 36 -10.42 3.42 -9.87
C PHE A 36 -9.93 2.88 -11.20
N GLU A 37 -8.84 3.44 -11.71
CA GLU A 37 -8.23 2.92 -12.92
C GLU A 37 -7.57 1.54 -12.69
N THR A 38 -6.95 1.35 -11.53
CA THR A 38 -6.22 0.12 -11.17
C THR A 38 -6.52 -0.29 -9.73
N THR A 39 -6.36 -1.59 -9.45
CA THR A 39 -6.46 -2.12 -8.07
C THR A 39 -5.43 -1.48 -7.15
N GLY A 40 -4.24 -1.12 -7.64
CA GLY A 40 -3.24 -0.40 -6.86
C GLY A 40 -3.73 0.97 -6.36
N HIS A 41 -4.40 1.75 -7.23
CA HIS A 41 -5.01 3.02 -6.80
C HIS A 41 -6.18 2.82 -5.83
N ARG A 42 -7.00 1.79 -6.05
CA ARG A 42 -8.05 1.41 -5.09
C ARG A 42 -7.46 1.09 -3.72
N ASP A 43 -6.42 0.28 -3.67
CA ASP A 43 -5.81 -0.17 -2.41
C ASP A 43 -5.09 1.00 -1.70
N GLN A 44 -4.46 1.90 -2.44
CA GLN A 44 -3.90 3.14 -1.91
C GLN A 44 -4.98 4.01 -1.27
N PHE A 45 -6.14 4.15 -1.91
CA PHE A 45 -7.27 4.88 -1.35
C PHE A 45 -7.80 4.23 -0.07
N LEU A 46 -8.01 2.91 -0.06
CA LEU A 46 -8.47 2.18 1.13
C LEU A 46 -7.49 2.32 2.30
N ALA A 47 -6.19 2.20 2.04
CA ALA A 47 -5.15 2.41 3.04
C ALA A 47 -5.18 3.84 3.61
N ALA A 48 -5.36 4.85 2.76
CA ALA A 48 -5.48 6.24 3.21
C ALA A 48 -6.72 6.45 4.10
N ILE A 49 -7.88 5.91 3.71
CA ILE A 49 -9.10 5.96 4.54
C ILE A 49 -8.87 5.31 5.90
N LEU A 50 -8.27 4.12 5.94
CA LEU A 50 -7.94 3.43 7.19
C LEU A 50 -7.03 4.28 8.08
N MET A 51 -5.99 4.91 7.50
CA MET A 51 -5.10 5.80 8.25
C MET A 51 -5.85 7.01 8.82
N PHE A 52 -6.68 7.68 8.01
CA PHE A 52 -7.41 8.87 8.45
C PHE A 52 -8.46 8.55 9.51
N GLU A 53 -9.26 7.50 9.33
CA GLU A 53 -10.28 7.10 10.30
C GLU A 53 -9.63 6.63 11.62
N SER A 54 -8.50 5.91 11.55
CA SER A 54 -7.73 5.52 12.75
C SER A 54 -7.19 6.76 13.49
N ALA A 55 -6.68 7.75 12.75
CA ALA A 55 -6.17 8.99 13.32
C ALA A 55 -7.28 9.90 13.89
N ARG A 56 -8.51 9.81 13.38
CA ARG A 56 -9.66 10.54 13.93
C ARG A 56 -10.07 10.02 15.31
N ILE A 57 -10.01 8.71 15.53
CA ILE A 57 -10.40 8.06 16.78
C ILE A 57 -9.26 8.13 17.81
N THR A 58 -8.01 8.11 17.34
CA THR A 58 -6.83 8.16 18.21
C THR A 58 -6.49 9.60 18.58
N PRO A 59 -6.47 9.98 19.88
CA PRO A 59 -6.05 11.31 20.27
C PRO A 59 -4.59 11.55 19.89
N ARG A 60 -4.28 12.74 19.38
CA ARG A 60 -2.93 13.10 18.91
C ARG A 60 -1.84 12.93 19.98
N SER A 61 -2.22 13.04 21.26
CA SER A 61 -1.34 12.78 22.41
C SER A 61 -0.87 11.33 22.52
N GLN A 62 -1.57 10.39 21.89
CA GLN A 62 -1.31 8.95 21.97
C GLN A 62 -0.60 8.39 20.72
N VAL A 63 -0.49 9.18 19.65
CA VAL A 63 0.31 8.81 18.48
C VAL A 63 1.78 8.82 18.90
N ARG A 64 2.36 7.62 19.10
CA ARG A 64 3.81 7.50 19.32
C ARG A 64 4.51 8.05 18.08
N PRO A 65 5.43 9.02 18.21
CA PRO A 65 6.19 9.48 17.07
C PRO A 65 6.91 8.28 16.45
N HIS A 66 6.87 8.17 15.12
CA HIS A 66 7.70 7.20 14.42
C HIS A 66 9.16 7.53 14.75
N VAL A 67 9.78 6.69 15.59
CA VAL A 67 11.21 6.77 15.83
C VAL A 67 11.88 6.18 14.59
N PRO A 68 12.73 6.94 13.88
CA PRO A 68 13.44 6.36 12.75
C PRO A 68 14.27 5.19 13.25
N ILE A 69 14.08 4.01 12.67
CA ILE A 69 14.94 2.85 12.91
C ILE A 69 16.37 3.29 12.58
N ARG A 70 17.29 3.30 13.56
CA ARG A 70 18.69 3.57 13.25
C ARG A 70 19.22 2.36 12.50
N ARG A 71 20.11 2.56 11.54
CA ARG A 71 20.71 1.44 10.76
C ARG A 71 21.27 0.32 11.67
N ASN A 72 21.73 0.67 12.88
CA ASN A 72 22.28 -0.26 13.85
C ASN A 72 21.24 -1.09 14.63
N ASP A 73 19.95 -0.72 14.58
CA ASP A 73 18.85 -1.44 15.26
C ASP A 73 18.21 -2.51 14.37
N ILE A 74 18.59 -2.58 13.09
CA ILE A 74 18.16 -3.65 12.18
C ILE A 74 18.98 -4.88 12.56
N PRO A 75 18.36 -5.98 13.04
CA PRO A 75 19.08 -7.22 13.22
C PRO A 75 19.57 -7.67 11.84
N VAL A 76 20.87 -7.47 11.58
CA VAL A 76 21.52 -8.14 10.46
C VAL A 76 21.35 -9.64 10.73
N PRO A 77 20.74 -10.42 9.83
CA PRO A 77 20.85 -11.86 9.95
C PRO A 77 22.35 -12.14 9.93
N SER A 78 22.87 -12.72 11.03
CA SER A 78 24.19 -13.35 11.00
C SER A 78 24.12 -14.32 9.84
N VAL A 79 24.74 -13.95 8.73
CA VAL A 79 24.82 -14.77 7.54
C VAL A 79 25.49 -16.04 8.03
N LEU A 80 24.71 -17.11 8.18
CA LEU A 80 25.26 -18.44 8.26
C LEU A 80 26.02 -18.56 6.94
N MET A 81 27.35 -18.58 6.99
CA MET A 81 28.17 -18.86 5.83
C MET A 81 27.74 -20.22 5.31
N ASP A 82 26.90 -20.25 4.27
CA ASP A 82 26.68 -21.44 3.47
C ASP A 82 28.02 -21.75 2.77
N PRO A 83 28.67 -22.91 3.03
CA PRO A 83 29.93 -23.27 2.41
C PRO A 83 29.69 -23.79 0.98
N GLY A 84 29.03 -22.98 0.15
CA GLY A 84 28.54 -23.42 -1.17
C GLY A 84 28.64 -22.41 -2.31
N PHE A 85 28.98 -21.14 -2.07
CA PHE A 85 29.16 -20.17 -3.15
C PHE A 85 30.64 -19.86 -3.37
N GLN A 86 31.28 -20.76 -4.11
CA GLN A 86 32.62 -20.60 -4.64
C GLN A 86 32.73 -19.26 -5.39
N GLU A 87 33.64 -18.38 -4.96
CA GLU A 87 34.05 -17.20 -5.73
C GLU A 87 34.56 -17.66 -7.11
N CYS A 88 33.69 -17.64 -8.12
CA CYS A 88 34.11 -17.59 -9.50
C CYS A 88 34.57 -16.16 -9.83
N ARG A 89 35.75 -15.77 -9.32
CA ARG A 89 36.56 -14.71 -9.94
C ARG A 89 37.73 -15.36 -10.65
N LEU A 90 37.48 -15.77 -11.89
CA LEU A 90 38.53 -15.97 -12.88
C LEU A 90 38.48 -14.82 -13.88
N ALA A 91 39.70 -14.39 -14.26
CA ALA A 91 40.09 -13.60 -15.42
C ALA A 91 40.05 -12.06 -15.30
N GLY A 92 41.24 -11.47 -15.18
CA GLY A 92 41.55 -10.16 -15.78
C GLY A 92 42.52 -9.26 -15.01
N CYS A 93 43.82 -9.44 -15.28
CA CYS A 93 44.97 -8.59 -14.93
C CYS A 93 45.58 -8.72 -13.52
#